data_AF-A5FEL5-F1
#
_entry.id   AF-A5FEL5-F1
#
_cell.length_a   1.000
_cell.length_b   1.000
_cell.length_c   1.000
_cell.angle_alpha   90.00
_cell.angle_beta   90.00
_cell.angle_gamma   90.00
#
_symmetry.space_group_name_H-M   'P 1'
#
loop_
_entity.id
_entity.type
_entity.pdbx_description
1 polymer ?
#
loop_
_entity_poly.entity_id
_entity_poly.type
_entity_poly.pdbx_seq_one_letter_code
_entity_poly.pdbx_strand_id
1 'polypeptide(L)'
;MKKIFIAGVVFVFILYAFKKLVYDSYQWKKAINSPEHKLQLGSFIFSKQSGSNGSQSMEHKYFIFKVIEINGDYVKLSVVRQLSQKNKLLQSDFSTTKEAYKDLKQNIGNIKITGILKEDLYKAGPSYTLNNFLLEKYPSLLQSRYYFEEIPENKKNLPIPVDYNELQEYFSLVYSKDEIINKGKLVPWVLNNNTTPELAERLSQNIDLILN
;
A
#
# COMPACT_ATOMS: atom_id res chain seq x y z
N MET A 1 -21.34 -44.35 -4.41
CA MET A 1 -20.17 -43.59 -4.91
C MET A 1 -20.44 -42.09 -5.06
N LYS A 2 -21.44 -41.63 -5.84
CA LYS A 2 -21.76 -40.18 -5.99
C LYS A 2 -21.99 -39.43 -4.66
N LYS A 3 -22.71 -40.01 -3.70
CA LYS A 3 -22.98 -39.38 -2.39
C LYS A 3 -21.70 -39.17 -1.55
N ILE A 4 -20.74 -40.08 -1.63
CA ILE A 4 -19.45 -39.99 -0.92
C ILE A 4 -18.58 -38.91 -1.55
N PHE A 5 -18.57 -38.81 -2.89
CA PHE A 5 -17.88 -37.74 -3.60
C PHE A 5 -18.45 -36.35 -3.28
N ILE A 6 -19.78 -36.20 -3.28
CA ILE A 6 -20.46 -34.95 -2.91
C ILE A 6 -20.14 -34.57 -1.46
N ALA A 7 -20.22 -35.53 -0.53
CA ALA A 7 -19.86 -35.28 0.86
C ALA A 7 -18.39 -34.83 1.02
N GLY A 8 -17.48 -35.42 0.24
CA GLY A 8 -16.07 -35.00 0.21
C GLY A 8 -15.88 -33.56 -0.29
N VAL A 9 -16.55 -33.18 -1.39
CA VAL A 9 -16.49 -31.81 -1.92
C VAL A 9 -17.06 -30.79 -0.93
N VAL A 10 -18.20 -31.09 -0.31
CA VAL A 10 -18.81 -30.23 0.72
C VAL A 10 -17.88 -30.08 1.90
N PHE A 11 -17.25 -31.16 2.36
CA PHE A 11 -16.29 -31.12 3.46
C PHE A 11 -15.08 -30.22 3.16
N VAL A 12 -14.49 -30.32 1.95
CA VAL A 12 -13.40 -29.44 1.51
C VAL A 12 -13.86 -27.98 1.47
N PHE A 13 -15.08 -27.71 1.01
CA PHE A 13 -15.62 -26.35 0.96
C PHE A 13 -15.82 -25.77 2.36
N ILE A 14 -16.31 -26.57 3.31
CA ILE A 14 -16.45 -26.17 4.72
C ILE A 14 -15.09 -25.84 5.33
N LEU A 15 -14.07 -26.70 5.13
CA LEU A 15 -12.72 -26.44 5.64
C LEU A 15 -12.12 -25.17 5.05
N TYR A 16 -12.31 -24.93 3.75
CA TYR A 16 -11.86 -23.71 3.09
C TYR A 16 -12.56 -22.48 3.67
N ALA A 17 -13.89 -22.52 3.83
CA ALA A 17 -14.66 -21.43 4.42
C ALA A 17 -14.25 -21.15 5.87
N PHE A 18 -14.05 -22.20 6.69
CA PHE A 18 -13.58 -22.07 8.06
C PHE A 18 -12.19 -21.41 8.13
N LYS A 19 -11.24 -21.87 7.32
CA LYS A 19 -9.91 -21.26 7.23
C LYS A 19 -10.00 -19.77 6.92
N LYS A 20 -10.75 -19.42 5.87
CA LYS A 20 -10.79 -18.05 5.36
C LYS A 20 -11.59 -17.09 6.25
N LEU A 21 -12.73 -17.52 6.77
CA LEU A 21 -13.65 -16.66 7.53
C LEU A 21 -13.32 -16.62 9.02
N VAL A 22 -12.80 -17.70 9.59
CA VAL A 22 -12.55 -17.81 11.03
C VAL A 22 -11.06 -17.69 11.32
N TYR A 23 -10.25 -18.60 10.79
CA TYR A 23 -8.83 -18.66 11.16
C TYR A 23 -8.04 -17.43 10.68
N ASP A 24 -8.11 -17.11 9.39
CA ASP A 24 -7.36 -15.99 8.80
C ASP A 24 -7.83 -14.66 9.43
N SER A 25 -9.14 -14.47 9.62
CA SER A 25 -9.70 -13.29 10.29
C SER A 25 -9.23 -13.16 11.74
N TYR A 26 -9.21 -14.26 12.49
CA TYR A 26 -8.72 -14.27 13.87
C TYR A 26 -7.23 -13.93 13.95
N GLN A 27 -6.40 -14.54 13.10
CA GLN A 27 -4.96 -14.24 13.08
C GLN A 27 -4.69 -12.79 12.69
N TRP A 28 -5.45 -12.24 11.74
CA TRP A 28 -5.36 -10.83 11.39
C TRP A 28 -5.70 -9.93 12.58
N LYS A 29 -6.84 -10.16 13.23
CA LYS A 29 -7.25 -9.39 14.42
C LYS A 29 -6.24 -9.51 15.55
N LYS A 30 -5.62 -10.67 15.73
CA LYS A 30 -4.56 -10.86 16.72
C LYS A 30 -3.32 -10.07 16.35
N ALA A 31 -2.89 -10.13 15.09
CA ALA A 31 -1.72 -9.43 14.59
C ALA A 31 -1.89 -7.90 14.70
N ILE A 32 -2.97 -7.32 14.19
CA ILE A 32 -3.19 -5.85 14.18
C ILE A 32 -3.27 -5.24 15.58
N ASN A 33 -3.46 -6.04 16.62
CA ASN A 33 -3.45 -5.57 18.01
C ASN A 33 -2.06 -5.68 18.67
N SER A 34 -1.06 -6.28 18.01
CA SER A 34 0.31 -6.30 18.51
C SER A 34 1.04 -4.98 18.20
N PRO A 35 1.99 -4.54 19.06
CA PRO A 35 2.76 -3.33 18.80
C PRO A 35 3.55 -3.35 17.49
N GLU A 36 3.92 -4.53 16.99
CA GLU A 36 4.72 -4.70 15.76
C GLU A 36 3.91 -4.53 14.48
N HIS A 37 2.60 -4.81 14.52
CA HIS A 37 1.74 -4.81 13.34
C HIS A 37 0.57 -3.84 13.43
N LYS A 38 0.37 -3.20 14.60
CA LYS A 38 -0.69 -2.23 14.78
C LYS A 38 -0.56 -1.09 13.78
N LEU A 39 -1.66 -0.81 13.07
CA LEU A 39 -1.74 0.32 12.16
C LEU A 39 -1.49 1.63 12.93
N GLN A 40 -0.46 2.37 12.52
CA GLN A 40 -0.13 3.69 13.04
C GLN A 40 0.52 4.55 11.97
N LEU A 41 0.75 5.84 12.29
CA LEU A 41 1.50 6.72 11.40
C LEU A 41 2.92 6.18 11.20
N GLY A 42 3.39 6.17 9.96
CA GLY A 42 4.72 5.68 9.60
C GLY A 42 4.81 4.18 9.31
N SER A 43 3.79 3.38 9.66
CA SER A 43 3.73 1.95 9.38
C SER A 43 3.90 1.65 7.89
N PHE A 44 4.46 0.49 7.59
CA PHE A 44 4.53 -0.06 6.25
C PHE A 44 3.42 -1.08 6.02
N ILE A 45 2.66 -0.94 4.95
CA ILE A 45 1.60 -1.87 4.55
C ILE A 45 2.05 -2.62 3.29
N PHE A 46 2.09 -3.94 3.38
CA PHE A 46 2.43 -4.84 2.30
C PHE A 46 1.12 -5.39 1.71
N SER A 47 0.88 -5.15 0.43
CA SER A 47 -0.35 -5.54 -0.27
C SER A 47 -0.04 -6.35 -1.53
N LYS A 48 -0.94 -7.30 -1.83
CA LYS A 48 -0.89 -8.09 -3.04
C LYS A 48 -2.20 -7.97 -3.81
N GLN A 49 -2.11 -7.55 -5.07
CA GLN A 49 -3.23 -7.55 -6.01
C GLN A 49 -3.05 -8.68 -7.02
N SER A 50 -4.10 -9.46 -7.25
CA SER A 50 -4.13 -10.48 -8.31
C SER A 50 -5.08 -10.01 -9.40
N GLY A 51 -4.63 -10.03 -10.64
CA GLY A 51 -5.43 -9.58 -11.78
C GLY A 51 -5.17 -10.41 -13.03
N SER A 52 -6.10 -10.36 -13.98
CA SER A 52 -5.84 -10.85 -15.33
C SER A 52 -4.95 -9.84 -16.06
N ASN A 53 -3.97 -10.33 -16.80
CA ASN A 53 -3.13 -9.53 -17.69
C ASN A 53 -3.65 -9.51 -19.14
N GLY A 54 -4.92 -9.88 -19.36
CA GLY A 54 -5.49 -10.05 -20.70
C GLY A 54 -5.19 -11.41 -21.34
N SER A 55 -4.50 -12.32 -20.64
CA SER A 55 -4.33 -13.73 -21.02
C SER A 55 -4.98 -14.67 -19.99
N GLN A 56 -4.89 -16.00 -20.20
CA GLN A 56 -5.31 -17.01 -19.22
C GLN A 56 -4.40 -17.08 -17.97
N SER A 57 -3.29 -16.32 -17.93
CA SER A 57 -2.42 -16.26 -16.76
C SER A 57 -2.85 -15.17 -15.78
N MET A 58 -2.83 -15.50 -14.48
CA MET A 58 -2.97 -14.50 -13.41
C MET A 58 -1.63 -13.83 -13.17
N GLU A 59 -1.63 -12.50 -13.12
CA GLU A 59 -0.48 -11.72 -12.69
C GLU A 59 -0.69 -11.25 -11.25
N HIS A 60 0.41 -11.21 -10.49
CA HIS A 60 0.43 -10.70 -9.13
C HIS A 60 1.24 -9.41 -9.08
N LYS A 61 0.58 -8.33 -8.67
CA LYS A 61 1.22 -7.05 -8.40
C LYS A 61 1.46 -6.91 -6.90
N TYR A 62 2.67 -6.52 -6.53
CA TYR A 62 3.10 -6.37 -5.15
C TYR A 62 3.32 -4.90 -4.84
N PHE A 63 2.68 -4.41 -3.78
CA PHE A 63 2.75 -3.01 -3.37
C PHE A 63 3.23 -2.89 -1.94
N ILE A 64 4.05 -1.89 -1.70
CA ILE A 64 4.52 -1.52 -0.37
C ILE A 64 4.14 -0.06 -0.19
N PHE A 65 3.39 0.22 0.86
CA PHE A 65 2.94 1.56 1.19
C PHE A 65 3.52 1.99 2.52
N LYS A 66 3.71 3.30 2.70
CA LYS A 66 3.94 3.92 4.00
C LYS A 66 2.69 4.71 4.39
N VAL A 67 2.27 4.57 5.64
CA VAL A 67 1.20 5.39 6.21
C VAL A 67 1.74 6.79 6.48
N ILE A 68 1.23 7.79 5.77
CA ILE A 68 1.69 9.18 5.84
C ILE A 68 0.69 10.10 6.54
N GLU A 69 -0.57 9.67 6.68
CA GLU A 69 -1.59 10.38 7.46
C GLU A 69 -2.66 9.41 7.95
N ILE A 70 -3.19 9.65 9.15
CA ILE A 70 -4.41 9.01 9.66
C ILE A 70 -5.34 10.11 10.17
N ASN A 71 -6.48 10.30 9.50
CA ASN A 71 -7.51 11.27 9.88
C ASN A 71 -8.88 10.57 9.96
N GLY A 72 -9.34 10.26 11.18
CA GLY A 72 -10.60 9.51 11.34
C GLY A 72 -10.51 8.12 10.69
N ASP A 73 -11.41 7.82 9.75
CA ASP A 73 -11.37 6.58 8.95
C ASP A 73 -10.45 6.68 7.72
N TYR A 74 -9.90 7.86 7.42
CA TYR A 74 -9.08 8.10 6.23
C TYR A 74 -7.62 7.81 6.54
N VAL A 75 -7.07 6.75 5.93
CA VAL A 75 -5.66 6.39 6.00
C VAL A 75 -5.01 6.74 4.68
N LYS A 76 -4.17 7.78 4.66
CA LYS A 76 -3.44 8.19 3.47
C LYS A 76 -2.15 7.41 3.36
N LEU A 77 -1.94 6.82 2.19
CA LEU A 77 -0.79 6.00 1.89
C LEU A 77 0.10 6.64 0.83
N SER A 78 1.40 6.42 0.96
CA SER A 78 2.39 6.75 -0.07
C SER A 78 3.10 5.49 -0.54
N VAL A 79 3.25 5.32 -1.84
CA VAL A 79 3.91 4.13 -2.40
C VAL A 79 5.41 4.20 -2.11
N VAL A 80 5.98 3.13 -1.58
CA VAL A 80 7.43 2.97 -1.45
C VAL A 80 8.00 2.53 -2.79
N ARG A 81 8.92 3.32 -3.33
CA ARG A 81 9.55 3.10 -4.64
C ARG A 81 11.07 3.23 -4.54
N GLN A 82 11.77 2.80 -5.58
CA GLN A 82 13.22 3.00 -5.69
C GLN A 82 13.51 3.99 -6.81
N LEU A 83 14.33 5.02 -6.55
CA LEU A 83 14.77 5.95 -7.59
C LEU A 83 15.62 5.22 -8.64
N SER A 84 15.39 5.55 -9.91
CA SER A 84 16.21 5.04 -11.02
C SER A 84 17.64 5.55 -10.91
N GLN A 85 18.59 4.74 -11.37
CA GLN A 85 19.98 5.17 -11.55
C GLN A 85 20.10 5.93 -12.86
N LYS A 86 21.02 6.89 -12.92
CA LYS A 86 21.38 7.55 -14.18
C LYS A 86 21.78 6.46 -15.20
N ASN A 87 21.14 6.46 -16.36
CA ASN A 87 21.33 5.50 -17.46
C ASN A 87 20.87 4.05 -17.20
N LYS A 88 20.12 3.79 -16.13
CA LYS A 88 19.40 2.53 -15.89
C LYS A 88 17.97 2.86 -15.49
N LEU A 89 17.09 2.93 -16.48
CA LEU A 89 15.65 3.03 -16.26
C LEU A 89 15.20 1.75 -15.55
N LEU A 90 14.84 1.87 -14.27
CA LEU A 90 14.09 0.81 -13.61
C LEU A 90 12.62 0.99 -14.00
N GLN A 91 11.96 -0.14 -14.24
CA GLN A 91 10.59 -0.23 -14.74
C GLN A 91 9.65 0.69 -13.93
N SER A 92 8.90 1.52 -14.66
CA SER A 92 7.99 2.54 -14.15
C SER A 92 6.65 1.94 -13.71
N ASP A 93 6.67 0.84 -12.97
CA ASP A 93 5.45 0.24 -12.45
C ASP A 93 5.33 0.56 -10.96
N PHE A 94 4.15 1.04 -10.55
CA PHE A 94 3.82 1.32 -9.16
C PHE A 94 3.99 0.09 -8.25
N SER A 95 4.10 -1.10 -8.83
CA SER A 95 4.33 -2.38 -8.16
C SER A 95 5.78 -2.85 -8.29
N THR A 96 6.26 -3.60 -7.30
CA THR A 96 7.61 -4.19 -7.29
C THR A 96 7.60 -5.68 -7.65
N THR A 97 8.79 -6.26 -7.85
CA THR A 97 8.92 -7.71 -8.09
C THR A 97 8.65 -8.51 -6.82
N LYS A 98 8.32 -9.79 -6.96
CA LYS A 98 8.08 -10.69 -5.81
C LYS A 98 9.32 -10.79 -4.91
N GLU A 99 10.50 -10.82 -5.52
CA GLU A 99 11.79 -10.94 -4.84
C GLU A 99 12.06 -9.68 -4.00
N ALA A 100 11.92 -8.49 -4.60
CA ALA A 100 12.10 -7.22 -3.89
C ALA A 100 11.04 -7.03 -2.79
N TYR A 101 9.80 -7.46 -3.04
CA TYR A 101 8.74 -7.46 -2.04
C TYR A 101 9.09 -8.32 -0.83
N LYS A 102 9.58 -9.54 -1.06
CA LYS A 102 9.98 -10.47 0.02
C LYS A 102 11.18 -9.93 0.80
N ASP A 103 12.18 -9.41 0.11
CA ASP A 103 13.38 -8.82 0.71
C ASP A 103 13.01 -7.63 1.62
N LEU A 104 12.23 -6.68 1.10
CA LEU A 104 11.76 -5.54 1.89
C LEU A 104 10.91 -6.01 3.08
N LYS A 105 10.04 -6.99 2.91
CA LYS A 105 9.22 -7.51 4.03
C LYS A 105 10.06 -8.03 5.20
N GLN A 106 11.28 -8.50 4.95
CA GLN A 106 12.20 -8.99 5.99
C GLN A 106 13.12 -7.90 6.53
N ASN A 107 13.46 -6.91 5.70
CA ASN A 107 14.56 -5.98 5.97
C ASN A 107 14.12 -4.51 6.10
N ILE A 108 12.83 -4.18 5.98
CA ILE A 108 12.36 -2.78 5.91
C ILE A 108 12.75 -1.93 7.13
N GLY A 109 12.84 -2.53 8.32
CA GLY A 109 13.31 -1.83 9.53
C GLY A 109 14.80 -1.45 9.50
N ASN A 110 15.59 -2.12 8.67
CA ASN A 110 17.03 -1.87 8.51
C ASN A 110 17.35 -0.99 7.28
N ILE A 111 16.35 -0.70 6.45
CA ILE A 111 16.52 0.06 5.20
C ILE A 111 15.99 1.47 5.41
N LYS A 112 16.84 2.47 5.15
CA LYS A 112 16.37 3.86 5.14
C LYS A 112 15.47 4.09 3.94
N ILE A 113 14.20 4.42 4.18
CA ILE A 113 13.26 4.86 3.14
C ILE A 113 13.06 6.37 3.34
N THR A 114 13.43 7.14 2.32
CA THR A 114 13.49 8.60 2.40
C THR A 114 12.15 9.24 2.01
N GLY A 115 11.61 10.11 2.85
CA GLY A 115 10.46 10.94 2.47
C GLY A 115 10.93 12.08 1.56
N ILE A 116 10.39 12.15 0.34
CA ILE A 116 10.72 13.18 -0.65
C ILE A 116 9.45 13.95 -0.98
N LEU A 117 9.52 15.28 -0.97
CA LEU A 117 8.42 16.10 -1.45
C LEU A 117 8.22 15.88 -2.95
N LYS A 118 6.96 15.69 -3.36
CA LYS A 118 6.61 15.38 -4.75
C LYS A 118 7.24 16.36 -5.74
N GLU A 119 7.24 17.66 -5.43
CA GLU A 119 7.78 18.70 -6.31
C GLU A 119 9.29 18.55 -6.54
N ASP A 120 10.03 18.03 -5.56
CA ASP A 120 11.48 17.84 -5.67
C ASP A 120 11.86 16.71 -6.63
N LEU A 121 10.96 15.73 -6.86
CA LEU A 121 11.17 14.64 -7.83
C LEU A 121 11.19 15.13 -9.28
N TYR A 122 10.73 16.36 -9.54
CA TYR A 122 10.63 16.96 -10.88
C TYR A 122 11.61 18.11 -11.12
N LYS A 123 12.38 18.55 -10.11
CA LYS A 123 13.21 19.76 -10.20
C LYS A 123 14.48 19.62 -11.04
N ALA A 124 15.04 18.43 -11.16
CA ALA A 124 16.34 18.24 -11.82
C ALA A 124 16.41 16.93 -12.62
N GLY A 125 16.63 17.04 -13.93
CA GLY A 125 16.81 15.89 -14.83
C GLY A 125 15.53 15.06 -15.04
N PRO A 126 15.67 13.80 -15.49
CA PRO A 126 14.53 12.90 -15.66
C PRO A 126 13.83 12.64 -14.32
N SER A 127 12.49 12.68 -14.33
CA SER A 127 11.70 12.42 -13.13
C SER A 127 12.00 11.06 -12.53
N TYR A 128 11.92 10.97 -11.19
CA TYR A 128 12.15 9.72 -10.44
C TYR A 128 13.54 9.09 -10.65
N THR A 129 14.51 9.89 -11.09
CA THR A 129 15.92 9.50 -11.26
C THR A 129 16.78 10.21 -10.23
N LEU A 130 17.69 9.47 -9.61
CA LEU A 130 18.65 10.02 -8.67
C LEU A 130 19.54 11.08 -9.37
N ASN A 131 19.64 12.27 -8.77
CA ASN A 131 20.40 13.39 -9.29
C ASN A 131 21.08 14.17 -8.14
N ASN A 132 22.00 15.08 -8.48
CA ASN A 132 22.78 15.82 -7.49
C ASN A 132 21.90 16.65 -6.56
N PHE A 133 20.85 17.30 -7.07
CA PHE A 133 19.91 18.06 -6.25
C PHE A 133 19.24 17.19 -5.18
N LEU A 134 18.76 16.00 -5.55
CA LEU A 134 18.17 15.06 -4.59
C LEU A 134 19.19 14.55 -3.57
N LEU A 135 20.43 14.28 -3.99
CA LEU A 135 21.49 13.81 -3.09
C LEU A 135 21.93 14.88 -2.09
N GLU A 136 22.01 16.14 -2.52
CA GLU A 136 22.35 17.28 -1.67
C GLU A 136 21.25 17.56 -0.65
N LYS A 137 19.98 17.58 -1.10
CA LYS A 137 18.83 17.87 -0.23
C LYS A 137 18.45 16.69 0.69
N TYR A 138 18.60 15.46 0.20
CA TYR A 138 18.22 14.23 0.89
C TYR A 138 19.40 13.24 0.97
N PRO A 139 20.42 13.51 1.82
CA PRO A 139 21.65 12.71 1.87
C PRO A 139 21.44 11.25 2.26
N SER A 140 20.31 10.90 2.90
CA SER A 140 19.91 9.51 3.15
C SER A 140 19.80 8.67 1.88
N LEU A 141 19.61 9.30 0.71
CA LEU A 141 19.58 8.61 -0.59
C LEU A 141 20.91 7.98 -0.99
N LEU A 142 22.03 8.39 -0.37
CA LEU A 142 23.34 7.75 -0.53
C LEU A 142 23.37 6.34 0.08
N GLN A 143 22.60 6.11 1.14
CA GLN A 143 22.52 4.81 1.82
C GLN A 143 21.51 3.89 1.14
N SER A 144 20.39 4.44 0.71
CA SER A 144 19.29 3.70 0.11
C SER A 144 18.49 4.59 -0.82
N ARG A 145 18.26 4.11 -2.04
CA ARG A 145 17.46 4.81 -3.06
C ARG A 145 15.96 4.66 -2.87
N TYR A 146 15.52 3.96 -1.81
CA TYR A 146 14.11 3.82 -1.53
C TYR A 146 13.53 5.12 -0.99
N TYR A 147 12.36 5.49 -1.51
CA TYR A 147 11.66 6.71 -1.13
C TYR A 147 10.15 6.49 -1.09
N PHE A 148 9.46 7.44 -0.46
CA PHE A 148 8.02 7.64 -0.57
C PHE A 148 7.76 9.12 -0.79
N GLU A 149 6.64 9.45 -1.43
CA GLU A 149 6.18 10.84 -1.57
C GLU A 149 5.64 11.31 -0.22
N GLU A 150 6.28 12.32 0.37
CA GLU A 150 6.00 12.86 1.69
C GLU A 150 5.04 14.06 1.62
N ILE A 151 4.21 14.22 2.65
CA ILE A 151 3.34 15.40 2.80
C ILE A 151 4.18 16.55 3.37
N PRO A 152 4.15 17.75 2.76
CA PRO A 152 4.78 18.93 3.36
C PRO A 152 4.35 19.14 4.81
N GLU A 153 5.28 19.51 5.69
CA GLU A 153 5.02 19.62 7.13
C GLU A 153 3.84 20.55 7.46
N ASN A 154 3.71 21.66 6.71
CA ASN A 154 2.61 22.63 6.83
C ASN A 154 1.25 22.11 6.32
N LYS A 155 1.22 20.94 5.69
CA LYS A 155 0.01 20.28 5.18
C LYS A 155 -0.37 19.03 5.99
N LYS A 156 0.44 18.62 6.97
CA LYS A 156 0.13 17.47 7.83
C LYS A 156 -0.96 17.81 8.83
N ASN A 157 -1.85 16.85 9.08
CA ASN A 157 -2.93 16.96 10.07
C ASN A 157 -3.92 18.11 9.83
N LEU A 158 -4.00 18.60 8.59
CA LEU A 158 -5.03 19.56 8.23
C LEU A 158 -6.40 18.87 8.17
N PRO A 159 -7.50 19.62 8.41
CA PRO A 159 -8.83 19.14 8.08
C PRO A 159 -8.91 18.72 6.61
N ILE A 160 -9.78 17.76 6.32
CA ILE A 160 -10.03 17.34 4.94
C ILE A 160 -10.50 18.56 4.14
N PRO A 161 -9.91 18.84 2.96
CA PRO A 161 -10.29 19.98 2.15
C PRO A 161 -11.78 19.98 1.81
N VAL A 162 -12.33 21.18 1.56
CA VAL A 162 -13.73 21.32 1.10
C VAL A 162 -13.77 21.68 -0.40
N ASP A 163 -12.71 22.31 -0.92
CA ASP A 163 -12.57 22.59 -2.34
C ASP A 163 -12.47 21.28 -3.14
N TYR A 164 -13.20 21.18 -4.24
CA TYR A 164 -13.30 19.96 -5.03
C TYR A 164 -11.96 19.51 -5.63
N ASN A 165 -11.13 20.46 -6.09
CA ASN A 165 -9.84 20.13 -6.71
C ASN A 165 -8.86 19.62 -5.66
N GLU A 166 -8.82 20.28 -4.49
CA GLU A 166 -8.01 19.82 -3.36
C GLU A 166 -8.52 18.49 -2.80
N LEU A 167 -9.83 18.27 -2.81
CA LEU A 167 -10.45 17.01 -2.39
C LEU A 167 -10.04 15.86 -3.30
N GLN A 168 -10.05 16.06 -4.62
CA GLN A 168 -9.59 15.07 -5.59
C GLN A 168 -8.13 14.67 -5.34
N GLU A 169 -7.25 15.64 -5.11
CA GLU A 169 -5.85 15.36 -4.77
C GLU A 169 -5.73 14.67 -3.41
N TYR A 170 -6.54 15.07 -2.43
CA TYR A 170 -6.53 14.48 -1.10
C TYR A 170 -6.80 12.98 -1.14
N PHE A 171 -7.85 12.56 -1.86
CA PHE A 171 -8.30 11.17 -1.97
C PHE A 171 -7.46 10.28 -2.90
N SER A 172 -6.36 10.81 -3.47
CA SER A 172 -5.34 9.98 -4.11
C SER A 172 -4.65 9.09 -3.06
N LEU A 173 -4.92 7.78 -3.10
CA LEU A 173 -4.40 6.75 -2.19
C LEU A 173 -4.86 6.89 -0.73
N VAL A 174 -6.13 7.22 -0.53
CA VAL A 174 -6.79 7.19 0.78
C VAL A 174 -7.62 5.91 0.91
N TYR A 175 -7.47 5.22 2.04
CA TYR A 175 -8.10 3.93 2.32
C TYR A 175 -8.83 3.95 3.66
N SER A 176 -9.82 3.07 3.81
CA SER A 176 -10.57 2.94 5.07
C SER A 176 -9.74 2.28 6.16
N LYS A 177 -9.65 2.96 7.30
CA LYS A 177 -9.03 2.44 8.53
C LYS A 177 -9.80 1.24 9.05
N ASP A 178 -11.13 1.30 9.05
CA ASP A 178 -12.00 0.22 9.50
C ASP A 178 -11.78 -1.06 8.69
N GLU A 179 -11.74 -0.95 7.36
CA GLU A 179 -11.50 -2.08 6.46
C GLU A 179 -10.10 -2.68 6.65
N ILE A 180 -9.09 -1.83 6.91
CA ILE A 180 -7.74 -2.29 7.24
C ILE A 180 -7.76 -3.07 8.55
N ILE A 181 -8.29 -2.50 9.63
CA ILE A 181 -8.24 -3.10 10.97
C ILE A 181 -9.11 -4.37 11.04
N ASN A 182 -10.34 -4.31 10.52
CA ASN A 182 -11.33 -5.37 10.73
C ASN A 182 -11.29 -6.46 9.66
N LYS A 183 -10.96 -6.11 8.41
CA LYS A 183 -11.02 -7.04 7.28
C LYS A 183 -9.66 -7.35 6.66
N GLY A 184 -8.59 -6.65 7.05
CA GLY A 184 -7.26 -6.83 6.48
C GLY A 184 -7.23 -6.46 5.00
N LYS A 185 -8.00 -5.45 4.61
CA LYS A 185 -8.15 -5.02 3.22
C LYS A 185 -7.84 -3.54 3.06
N LEU A 186 -7.18 -3.21 1.95
CA LEU A 186 -7.09 -1.86 1.45
C LEU A 186 -8.31 -1.60 0.57
N VAL A 187 -9.35 -1.00 1.14
CA VAL A 187 -10.53 -0.51 0.42
C VAL A 187 -10.37 0.99 0.21
N PRO A 188 -10.25 1.48 -1.04
CA PRO A 188 -10.02 2.89 -1.27
C PRO A 188 -11.30 3.70 -1.07
N TRP A 189 -11.13 4.88 -0.49
CA TRP A 189 -12.10 5.97 -0.58
C TRP A 189 -11.94 6.64 -1.95
N VAL A 190 -13.02 6.73 -2.71
CA VAL A 190 -13.04 7.39 -4.03
C VAL A 190 -14.06 8.51 -4.03
N LEU A 191 -13.77 9.57 -4.79
CA LEU A 191 -14.78 10.57 -5.12
C LEU A 191 -15.48 10.13 -6.40
N ASN A 192 -16.81 10.07 -6.34
CA ASN A 192 -17.61 10.06 -7.55
C ASN A 192 -17.76 11.49 -8.06
N ASN A 193 -18.58 11.72 -9.09
CA ASN A 193 -18.80 13.06 -9.67
C ASN A 193 -19.39 14.11 -8.68
N ASN A 194 -19.48 13.79 -7.38
CA ASN A 194 -19.91 14.66 -6.29
C ASN A 194 -18.80 14.77 -5.23
N THR A 195 -18.93 15.71 -4.29
CA THR A 195 -17.97 15.92 -3.18
C THR A 195 -18.02 14.88 -2.07
N THR A 196 -18.96 13.92 -2.13
CA THR A 196 -19.10 12.90 -1.09
C THR A 196 -18.24 11.68 -1.43
N PRO A 197 -17.24 11.34 -0.61
CA PRO A 197 -16.42 10.15 -0.83
C PRO A 197 -17.22 8.88 -0.52
N GLU A 198 -16.93 7.80 -1.27
CA GLU A 198 -17.51 6.48 -1.06
C GLU A 198 -16.44 5.39 -1.05
N LEU A 199 -16.75 4.25 -0.43
CA LEU A 199 -15.88 3.08 -0.44
C LEU A 199 -16.02 2.31 -1.74
N ALA A 200 -14.93 2.20 -2.49
CA ALA A 200 -14.88 1.36 -3.69
C ALA A 200 -14.42 -0.06 -3.35
N GLU A 201 -15.29 -0.87 -2.74
CA GLU A 201 -14.99 -2.28 -2.39
C GLU A 201 -14.52 -3.12 -3.59
N ARG A 202 -15.00 -2.79 -4.79
CA ARG A 202 -14.59 -3.42 -6.05
C ARG A 202 -13.10 -3.26 -6.37
N LEU A 203 -12.45 -2.25 -5.80
CA LEU A 203 -11.02 -1.96 -5.95
C LEU A 203 -10.20 -2.48 -4.76
N SER A 204 -10.81 -3.27 -3.87
CA SER A 204 -10.15 -3.76 -2.66
C SER A 204 -8.95 -4.65 -2.96
N GLN A 205 -7.92 -4.52 -2.11
CA GLN A 205 -6.71 -5.35 -2.14
C GLN A 205 -6.53 -6.01 -0.78
N ASN A 206 -5.95 -7.21 -0.76
CA ASN A 206 -5.65 -7.89 0.50
C ASN A 206 -4.33 -7.37 1.07
N ILE A 207 -4.32 -7.14 2.39
CA ILE A 207 -3.10 -6.83 3.12
C ILE A 207 -2.44 -8.14 3.52
N ASP A 208 -1.17 -8.29 3.14
CA ASP A 208 -0.36 -9.43 3.54
C ASP A 208 0.29 -9.22 4.92
N LEU A 209 0.65 -7.98 5.26
CA LEU A 209 1.32 -7.62 6.51
C LEU A 209 1.31 -6.11 6.74
N ILE A 210 1.29 -5.70 8.01
CA ILE A 210 1.65 -4.35 8.45
C ILE A 210 2.88 -4.46 9.36
N LEU A 211 3.84 -3.56 9.18
CA LEU A 211 5.07 -3.48 9.99
C LEU A 211 5.30 -2.06 10.49
N ASN A 212 5.70 -1.94 11.75
CA ASN A 212 6.05 -0.69 12.41
C ASN A 212 7.55 -0.43 12.43
#